data_AF-A0A5C6CCX5-F1
#
_entry.id   AF-A0A5C6CCX5-F1
#
_cell.length_a   1.000
_cell.length_b   1.000
_cell.length_c   1.000
_cell.angle_alpha   90.00
_cell.angle_beta   90.00
_cell.angle_gamma   90.00
#
_symmetry.space_group_name_H-M   'P 1'
#
loop_
_entity.id
_entity.type
_entity.pdbx_description
1 polymer ?
#
loop_
_entity_poly.entity_id
_entity_poly.type
_entity_poly.pdbx_seq_one_letter_code
_entity_poly.pdbx_strand_id
1 'polypeptide(L)'
;MRQMVNGRMVDVPLEHDGSVDSDTLREVAAIPKNRTLVQQLPTGENLIVNPGERILINPRDYFRDIPDHVRGKRKSSNEHP
;
A
#
# COMPACT_ATOMS: atom_id res chain seq x y z
N MET A 1 -1.69 17.19 0.26
CA MET A 1 -2.73 16.79 1.24
C MET A 1 -2.08 15.94 2.32
N ARG A 2 -2.58 15.98 3.57
CA ARG A 2 -2.14 15.04 4.60
C ARG A 2 -2.97 13.77 4.59
N GLN A 3 -2.31 12.62 4.49
CA GLN A 3 -2.95 11.32 4.39
C GLN A 3 -2.42 10.37 5.47
N MET A 4 -3.31 9.58 6.06
CA MET A 4 -2.94 8.51 6.98
C MET A 4 -2.44 7.30 6.19
N VAL A 5 -1.18 6.94 6.40
CA VAL A 5 -0.51 5.80 5.77
C VAL A 5 0.22 5.00 6.84
N ASN A 6 -0.11 3.72 7.02
CA ASN A 6 0.52 2.86 8.03
C ASN A 6 0.51 3.44 9.46
N GLY A 7 -0.55 4.17 9.82
CA GLY A 7 -0.67 4.82 11.12
C GLY A 7 0.18 6.09 11.30
N ARG A 8 0.74 6.64 10.22
CA ARG A 8 1.48 7.90 10.19
C ARG A 8 0.82 8.90 9.25
N MET A 9 0.84 10.17 9.61
CA MET A 9 0.42 11.25 8.72
C MET A 9 1.56 11.60 7.75
N VAL A 10 1.29 11.50 6.46
CA VAL A 10 2.25 11.78 5.38
C VAL A 10 1.70 12.91 4.51
N ASP A 11 2.56 13.85 4.14
CA ASP A 11 2.22 14.90 3.17
C ASP A 11 2.35 14.33 1.75
N VAL A 12 1.21 14.12 1.11
CA VAL A 12 1.09 13.57 -0.25
C VAL A 12 0.92 14.71 -1.26
N PRO A 13 1.82 14.85 -2.26
CA PRO A 13 1.63 15.78 -3.34
C PRO A 13 0.50 15.27 -4.25
N LEU A 14 -0.58 16.05 -4.34
CA LEU A 14 -1.70 15.73 -5.23
C LEU A 14 -1.55 16.54 -6.52
N GLU A 15 -2.00 15.95 -7.61
CA GLU A 15 -2.18 16.61 -8.89
C GLU A 15 -3.37 17.59 -8.85
N HIS A 16 -3.53 18.38 -9.91
CA HIS A 16 -4.61 19.37 -10.01
C HIS A 16 -6.02 18.78 -9.92
N ASP A 17 -6.18 17.50 -10.26
CA ASP A 17 -7.44 16.75 -10.18
C ASP A 17 -7.66 16.05 -8.84
N GLY A 18 -6.72 16.20 -7.89
CA GLY A 18 -6.75 15.55 -6.58
C GLY A 18 -6.29 14.09 -6.60
N SER A 19 -5.77 13.60 -7.73
CA SER A 19 -5.18 12.28 -7.83
C SER A 19 -3.69 12.27 -7.42
N VAL A 20 -3.15 11.08 -7.18
CA VAL A 20 -1.71 10.85 -7.05
C VAL A 20 -1.33 9.57 -7.76
N ASP A 21 -0.10 9.51 -8.25
CA ASP A 21 0.51 8.28 -8.70
C ASP A 21 0.89 7.38 -7.50
N SER A 22 0.57 6.09 -7.61
CA SER A 22 0.83 5.12 -6.54
C SER A 22 2.32 4.98 -6.18
N ASP A 23 3.24 5.15 -7.12
CA ASP A 23 4.68 5.11 -6.86
C ASP A 23 5.12 6.36 -6.09
N THR A 24 4.56 7.52 -6.42
CA THR A 24 4.79 8.76 -5.65
C THR A 24 4.31 8.61 -4.21
N LEU A 25 3.10 8.04 -4.01
CA LEU A 25 2.57 7.76 -2.67
C LEU A 25 3.47 6.79 -1.89
N ARG A 26 4.00 5.76 -2.55
CA ARG A 26 4.95 4.81 -1.94
C ARG A 26 6.24 5.50 -1.52
N GLU A 27 6.79 6.37 -2.36
CA GLU A 27 8.03 7.10 -2.07
C GLU A 27 7.87 8.01 -0.85
N VAL A 28 6.82 8.83 -0.80
CA VAL A 28 6.59 9.75 0.34
C VAL A 28 6.29 9.00 1.65
N ALA A 29 5.67 7.82 1.56
CA ALA A 29 5.36 6.98 2.72
C ALA A 29 6.49 6.00 3.09
N ALA A 30 7.62 6.02 2.37
CA ALA A 30 8.72 5.07 2.51
C ALA A 30 8.26 3.60 2.44
N ILE A 31 7.29 3.31 1.57
CA ILE A 31 6.77 1.96 1.33
C ILE A 31 7.61 1.28 0.24
N PRO A 32 8.21 0.12 0.51
CA PRO A 32 8.95 -0.64 -0.50
C PRO A 32 8.08 -1.06 -1.70
N LYS A 33 8.69 -1.15 -2.89
CA LYS A 33 7.99 -1.56 -4.12
C LYS A 33 7.48 -3.01 -4.09
N ASN A 34 8.11 -3.87 -3.29
CA ASN A 34 7.72 -5.29 -3.11
C ASN A 34 6.61 -5.49 -2.06
N ARG A 35 5.78 -4.48 -1.83
CA ARG A 35 4.64 -4.57 -0.91
C ARG A 35 3.36 -4.21 -1.62
N THR A 36 2.31 -4.93 -1.28
CA THR A 36 0.97 -4.60 -1.77
C THR A 36 0.49 -3.35 -1.06
N LEU A 37 0.08 -2.34 -1.81
CA LEU A 37 -0.54 -1.13 -1.28
C LEU A 37 -2.06 -1.34 -1.30
N VAL A 38 -2.72 -1.04 -0.19
CA VAL A 38 -4.17 -1.15 -0.06
C VAL A 38 -4.74 0.19 0.34
N GLN A 39 -5.74 0.64 -0.41
CA GLN A 39 -6.59 1.76 -0.05
C GLN A 39 -7.81 1.21 0.67
N GLN A 40 -8.04 1.68 1.90
CA GLN A 40 -9.21 1.36 2.68
C GLN A 40 -10.17 2.55 2.61
N LEU A 41 -11.34 2.31 2.05
CA LEU A 41 -12.38 3.32 1.88
C LEU A 41 -13.17 3.52 3.19
N PRO A 42 -13.86 4.66 3.35
CA PRO A 42 -14.72 4.94 4.50
C PRO A 42 -15.89 3.97 4.62
N THR A 43 -16.27 3.32 3.51
CA THR A 43 -17.30 2.27 3.45
C THR A 43 -16.83 0.95 4.07
N GLY A 44 -15.53 0.82 4.38
CA GLY A 44 -14.91 -0.41 4.88
C GLY A 44 -14.37 -1.33 3.79
N GLU A 45 -14.56 -0.97 2.52
CA GLU A 45 -14.01 -1.69 1.38
C GLU A 45 -12.49 -1.52 1.30
N ASN A 46 -11.79 -2.57 0.83
CA ASN A 46 -10.36 -2.55 0.60
C ASN A 46 -10.09 -2.71 -0.90
N LEU A 47 -9.38 -1.76 -1.48
CA LEU A 47 -8.95 -1.78 -2.87
C LEU A 47 -7.45 -2.04 -2.93
N ILE A 48 -7.03 -2.99 -3.77
CA ILE A 48 -5.62 -3.20 -4.07
C ILE A 48 -5.20 -2.14 -5.07
N VAL A 49 -4.13 -1.41 -4.74
CA VAL A 49 -3.54 -0.40 -5.60
C VAL A 49 -2.38 -1.02 -6.36
N ASN A 50 -2.49 -1.05 -7.69
CA ASN A 50 -1.45 -1.58 -8.55
C ASN A 50 -0.30 -0.58 -8.70
N PRO A 51 0.94 -1.05 -8.92
CA PRO A 51 2.07 -0.15 -9.23
C PRO A 51 1.80 0.70 -10.47
N GLY A 52 2.15 1.99 -10.41
CA GLY A 52 1.89 2.97 -11.47
C GLY A 52 0.41 3.34 -11.67
N GLU A 53 -0.49 2.84 -10.82
CA GLU A 53 -1.90 3.23 -10.86
C GLU A 53 -2.09 4.66 -10.34
N ARG A 54 -2.96 5.41 -11.00
CA ARG A 54 -3.37 6.74 -10.55
C ARG A 54 -4.61 6.62 -9.67
N ILE A 55 -4.52 7.17 -8.47
CA ILE A 55 -5.52 6.98 -7.41
C ILE A 55 -6.10 8.34 -7.04
N LEU A 56 -7.42 8.43 -6.93
CA LEU A 56 -8.08 9.58 -6.29
C LEU A 56 -8.05 9.39 -4.77
N ILE A 57 -7.48 10.37 -4.06
CA ILE A 57 -7.37 10.32 -2.60
C ILE A 57 -8.46 11.18 -1.98
N ASN A 58 -9.32 10.56 -1.17
CA ASN A 58 -10.21 11.31 -0.29
C ASN A 58 -9.59 11.44 1.12
N PRO A 59 -9.85 12.55 1.84
CA PRO A 59 -9.32 12.77 3.18
C PRO A 59 -9.67 11.70 4.24
N ARG A 60 -10.70 10.89 3.97
CA ARG A 60 -11.18 9.84 4.87
C ARG A 60 -10.69 8.44 4.49
N ASP A 61 -9.98 8.32 3.38
CA ASP A 61 -9.36 7.06 2.98
C ASP A 61 -8.18 6.77 3.91
N TYR A 62 -7.77 5.51 3.98
CA TYR A 62 -6.57 5.10 4.69
C TYR A 62 -5.72 4.24 3.78
N PHE A 63 -4.40 4.36 3.88
CA PHE A 63 -3.49 3.51 3.12
C PHE A 63 -2.70 2.61 4.04
N ARG A 64 -2.51 1.36 3.61
CA ARG A 64 -1.67 0.40 4.31
C ARG A 64 -0.83 -0.41 3.34
N ASP A 65 0.40 -0.72 3.74
CA ASP A 65 1.17 -1.75 3.07
C ASP A 65 0.85 -3.12 3.67
N ILE A 66 0.87 -4.14 2.83
CA ILE A 66 0.75 -5.53 3.24
C ILE A 66 2.02 -6.24 2.78
N PRO A 67 2.73 -6.94 3.68
CA PRO A 67 3.86 -7.76 3.29
C PRO A 67 3.38 -8.87 2.35
N ASP A 68 4.15 -9.13 1.30
CA ASP A 68 3.88 -10.28 0.43
C ASP A 68 3.94 -11.56 1.26
N HIS A 69 2.81 -12.25 1.36
CA HIS A 69 2.74 -13.48 2.14
C HIS A 69 3.42 -14.60 1.34
N VAL A 70 4.70 -14.84 1.62
CA VAL A 70 5.40 -16.01 1.09
C VAL A 70 4.85 -17.23 1.82
N ARG A 71 4.02 -18.03 1.15
CA ARG A 71 3.62 -19.34 1.65
C ARG A 71 4.89 -20.15 1.92
N GLY A 72 5.10 -20.55 3.18
CA GLY A 72 6.31 -21.25 3.59
C GLY A 72 6.59 -22.44 2.67
N LYS A 73 7.81 -22.51 2.11
CA LYS A 73 8.25 -23.72 1.40
C LYS A 73 8.18 -24.88 2.39
N ARG A 74 7.47 -25.96 2.05
CA ARG A 74 7.55 -27.21 2.83
C ARG A 74 9.03 -27.55 2.98
N LYS A 75 9.55 -27.59 4.20
CA LYS A 75 10.84 -28.25 4.47
C LYS A 75 10.69 -29.66 3.93
N SER A 76 11.51 -30.05 2.96
CA SER A 76 11.62 -31.44 2.54
C SER A 76 12.14 -32.23 3.74
N SER A 77 11.27 -33.00 4.37
CA SER A 77 11.64 -33.97 5.40
C SER A 77 12.44 -35.08 4.73
N ASN A 78 13.75 -34.91 4.57
CA ASN A 78 14.64 -35.96 4.10
C ASN A 78 16.01 -35.94 4.80
N GLU A 79 16.01 -35.58 6.08
CA GLU A 79 17.11 -35.91 6.99
C GLU A 79 16.56 -36.97 7.96
N HIS A 80 16.89 -38.22 7.69
CA HIS A 80 16.82 -39.28 8.69
C HIS A 80 18.20 -39.39 9.37
N PRO A 81 18.24 -39.55 10.71
CA PRO A 81 19.48 -39.77 11.47
C PRO A 81 20.10 -41.14 11.18
#